data_AF-A0A6J6WVG2-F1
#
_entry.id   AF-A0A6J6WVG2-F1
#
_cell.length_a   1.000
_cell.length_b   1.000
_cell.length_c   1.000
_cell.angle_alpha   90.00
_cell.angle_beta   90.00
_cell.angle_gamma   90.00
#
_symmetry.space_group_name_H-M   'P 1'
#
loop_
_entity.id
_entity.type
_entity.pdbx_description
1 polymer ?
#
loop_
_entity_poly.entity_id
_entity_poly.type
_entity_poly.pdbx_seq_one_letter_code
_entity_poly.pdbx_strand_id
1 'polypeptide(L)'
;MHANTYQHASGYKTRDFATVMTELRNFFGACQASGVWPGGVHIELTGEDVTECLGGSEEILGEQLEERYESMCDPRLNARQSLDLAFQVAELLRA
;
A
#
# COMPACT_ATOMS: atom_id res chain seq x y z
N MET A 1 4.31 4.28 -2.92
CA MET A 1 3.16 4.00 -3.83
C MET A 1 3.59 3.94 -5.29
N HIS A 2 3.75 5.10 -5.94
CA HIS A 2 3.90 5.23 -7.40
C HIS A 2 4.98 4.31 -8.01
N ALA A 3 6.13 4.16 -7.36
CA ALA A 3 7.25 3.34 -7.84
C ALA A 3 7.06 1.83 -7.67
N ASN A 4 6.02 1.37 -6.95
CA ASN A 4 5.76 -0.05 -6.69
C ASN A 4 4.66 -0.62 -7.60
N THR A 5 4.27 0.10 -8.65
CA THR A 5 3.20 -0.30 -9.56
C THR A 5 3.74 -1.26 -10.62
N TYR A 6 3.01 -2.35 -10.87
CA TYR A 6 3.30 -3.29 -11.96
C TYR A 6 2.01 -3.76 -12.64
N GLN A 7 2.14 -4.43 -13.79
CA GLN A 7 1.01 -5.04 -14.48
C GLN A 7 0.90 -6.52 -14.09
N HIS A 8 -0.23 -6.91 -13.51
CA HIS A 8 -0.53 -8.29 -13.15
C HIS A 8 -0.87 -9.13 -14.40
N ALA A 9 -0.81 -10.46 -14.28
CA ALA A 9 -1.12 -11.38 -15.38
C ALA A 9 -2.57 -11.26 -15.89
N SER A 10 -3.49 -10.77 -15.06
CA SER A 10 -4.87 -10.43 -15.45
C SER A 10 -4.99 -9.17 -16.32
N GLY A 11 -3.89 -8.44 -16.53
CA GLY A 11 -3.84 -7.22 -17.33
C GLY A 11 -4.05 -5.93 -16.54
N TYR A 12 -4.54 -6.01 -15.30
CA TYR A 12 -4.71 -4.86 -14.40
C TYR A 12 -3.38 -4.33 -13.87
N LYS A 13 -3.28 -3.00 -13.73
CA LYS A 13 -2.22 -2.39 -12.92
C LYS A 13 -2.51 -2.64 -11.46
N THR A 14 -1.53 -3.07 -10.70
CA THR A 14 -1.69 -3.30 -9.26
C THR A 14 -0.40 -2.99 -8.50
N ARG A 15 -0.48 -3.09 -7.18
CA ARG A 15 0.61 -2.94 -6.22
C ARG A 15 0.42 -3.99 -5.13
N ASP A 16 1.50 -4.60 -4.68
CA ASP A 16 1.47 -5.48 -3.51
C ASP A 16 1.57 -4.66 -2.23
N PHE A 17 0.62 -4.87 -1.31
CA PHE A 17 0.61 -4.22 0.00
C PHE A 17 1.93 -4.43 0.77
N ALA A 18 2.50 -5.64 0.70
CA ALA A 18 3.76 -5.97 1.36
C ALA A 18 4.94 -5.17 0.81
N THR A 19 4.97 -4.92 -0.51
CA THR A 19 6.00 -4.12 -1.17
C THR A 19 5.90 -2.66 -0.75
N VAL A 20 4.67 -2.10 -0.70
CA VAL A 20 4.43 -0.76 -0.16
C VAL A 20 4.92 -0.64 1.29
N MET A 21 4.57 -1.60 2.15
CA MET A 21 5.04 -1.60 3.54
C MET A 21 6.57 -1.73 3.66
N THR A 22 7.21 -2.46 2.75
CA THR A 22 8.67 -2.59 2.72
C THR A 22 9.34 -1.25 2.40
N GLU A 23 8.82 -0.49 1.43
CA GLU A 23 9.30 0.88 1.14
C GLU A 23 9.18 1.78 2.39
N LEU A 24 8.05 1.73 3.09
CA LEU A 24 7.87 2.50 4.32
C LEU A 24 8.83 2.09 5.43
N ARG A 25 9.02 0.79 5.67
CA ARG A 25 10.01 0.31 6.67
C ARG A 25 11.41 0.79 6.35
N ASN A 26 11.80 0.75 5.08
CA ASN A 26 13.11 1.22 4.62
C ASN A 26 13.26 2.74 4.80
N PHE A 27 12.22 3.52 4.51
CA PHE A 27 12.21 4.97 4.75
C PHE A 27 12.44 5.29 6.23
N PHE A 28 11.67 4.65 7.13
CA PHE A 28 11.83 4.83 8.58
C PHE A 28 13.22 4.41 9.07
N GLY A 29 13.72 3.25 8.61
CA GLY A 29 15.06 2.78 8.95
C GLY A 29 16.16 3.72 8.46
N ALA A 30 16.03 4.30 7.26
CA ALA A 30 16.97 5.29 6.74
C ALA A 30 16.96 6.59 7.54
N CYS A 31 15.77 7.07 7.94
CA CYS A 31 15.64 8.24 8.82
C CYS A 31 16.31 8.01 10.18
N GLN A 32 16.04 6.85 10.80
CA GLN A 32 16.66 6.46 12.08
C GLN A 32 18.18 6.38 11.97
N ALA A 33 18.70 5.70 10.94
CA ALA A 33 20.14 5.57 10.71
C ALA A 33 20.83 6.93 10.45
N SER A 34 20.09 7.90 9.92
CA SER A 34 20.59 9.24 9.62
C SER A 34 20.32 10.25 10.74
N GLY A 35 19.65 9.85 11.84
CA GLY A 35 19.29 10.75 12.93
C GLY A 35 18.30 11.86 12.55
N VAL A 36 17.45 11.63 11.54
CA VAL A 36 16.44 12.60 11.06
C VAL A 36 15.02 12.09 11.32
N TRP A 37 14.08 13.03 11.37
CA TRP A 37 12.66 12.72 11.60
C TRP A 37 11.95 12.21 10.33
N PRO A 38 11.22 11.06 10.37
CA PRO A 38 10.39 10.61 9.26
C PRO A 38 9.13 11.48 9.15
N GLY A 39 9.23 12.58 8.40
CA GLY A 39 8.27 13.69 8.41
C GLY A 39 6.85 13.41 7.92
N GLY A 40 6.61 12.28 7.26
CA GLY A 40 5.27 11.90 6.80
C GLY A 40 5.30 10.86 5.69
N VAL A 41 4.11 10.38 5.34
CA VAL A 41 3.90 9.44 4.24
C VAL A 41 2.80 9.97 3.31
N HIS A 42 2.91 9.69 2.02
CA HIS A 42 1.91 10.03 1.02
C HIS A 42 1.41 8.73 0.38
N ILE A 43 0.10 8.48 0.50
CA ILE A 43 -0.55 7.26 0.03
C ILE A 43 -1.77 7.59 -0.84
N GLU A 44 -2.09 6.69 -1.78
CA GLU A 44 -3.31 6.75 -2.59
C GLU A 44 -4.30 5.73 -2.04
N LEU A 45 -5.47 6.20 -1.62
CA LEU A 45 -6.48 5.37 -0.97
C LEU A 45 -7.90 5.77 -1.36
N THR A 46 -8.85 4.88 -1.08
CA THR A 46 -10.29 5.15 -1.07
C THR A 46 -10.93 4.51 0.15
N GLY A 47 -12.05 5.07 0.60
CA GLY A 47 -12.86 4.49 1.68
C GLY A 47 -13.77 3.34 1.22
N GLU A 48 -13.70 2.97 -0.05
CA GLU A 48 -14.47 1.90 -0.67
C GLU A 48 -13.73 0.56 -0.57
N ASP A 49 -14.50 -0.54 -0.52
CA ASP A 49 -13.99 -1.92 -0.56
C ASP A 49 -13.62 -2.34 -1.99
N VAL A 50 -12.70 -1.62 -2.61
CA VAL A 50 -12.17 -1.92 -3.94
C VAL A 50 -11.12 -3.04 -3.91
N THR A 51 -10.93 -3.71 -5.04
CA THR A 51 -9.92 -4.77 -5.22
C THR A 51 -8.79 -4.31 -6.13
N GLU A 52 -8.15 -3.19 -5.80
CA GLU A 52 -7.15 -2.55 -6.68
C GLU A 52 -5.69 -2.91 -6.34
N CYS A 53 -5.37 -3.09 -5.05
CA CYS A 53 -4.06 -3.53 -4.56
C CYS A 53 -4.14 -4.94 -3.96
N LEU A 54 -3.10 -5.74 -4.16
CA LEU A 54 -3.02 -7.13 -3.67
C LEU A 54 -2.59 -7.21 -2.22
N GLY A 55 -3.01 -8.29 -1.54
CA GLY A 55 -2.66 -8.57 -0.15
C GLY A 55 -3.39 -7.67 0.86
N GLY A 56 -2.71 -7.33 1.95
CA GLY A 56 -3.34 -6.74 3.14
C GLY A 56 -3.95 -7.84 4.03
N SER A 57 -4.65 -7.45 5.10
CA SER A 57 -5.23 -8.43 6.03
C SER A 57 -6.35 -9.29 5.43
N GLU A 58 -6.95 -8.85 4.32
CA GLU A 58 -7.99 -9.59 3.59
C GLU A 58 -7.44 -10.47 2.48
N GLU A 59 -6.11 -10.48 2.27
CA GLU A 59 -5.43 -11.32 1.27
C GLU A 59 -6.02 -11.22 -0.14
N ILE A 60 -6.22 -10.01 -0.67
CA ILE A 60 -6.72 -9.81 -2.04
C ILE A 60 -5.79 -10.49 -3.05
N LEU A 61 -6.36 -11.41 -3.81
CA LEU A 61 -5.67 -12.22 -4.81
C LEU A 61 -5.76 -11.60 -6.21
N GLY A 62 -4.86 -12.04 -7.10
CA GLY A 62 -4.75 -11.52 -8.46
C GLY A 62 -6.01 -11.71 -9.31
N GLU A 63 -6.73 -12.81 -9.10
CA GLU A 63 -8.02 -13.10 -9.74
C GLU A 63 -9.15 -12.17 -9.27
N GLN A 64 -9.04 -11.59 -8.07
CA GLN A 64 -10.08 -10.71 -7.52
C GLN A 64 -9.96 -9.27 -8.02
N LEU A 65 -8.88 -8.94 -8.72
CA LEU A 65 -8.65 -7.58 -9.23
C LEU A 65 -9.80 -7.08 -10.11
N GLU A 66 -10.49 -7.97 -10.83
CA GLU A 66 -11.60 -7.57 -11.70
C GLU A 66 -12.94 -7.40 -10.98
N GLU A 67 -13.06 -7.84 -9.72
CA GLU A 67 -14.33 -7.81 -8.99
C GLU A 67 -14.81 -6.39 -8.72
N ARG A 68 -13.90 -5.48 -8.34
CA ARG A 68 -14.23 -4.08 -8.04
C ARG A 68 -13.04 -3.14 -8.25
N TYR A 69 -12.57 -3.07 -9.48
CA TYR A 69 -11.56 -2.09 -9.91
C TYR A 69 -12.22 -0.80 -10.40
N GLU A 70 -12.15 0.28 -9.61
CA GLU A 70 -12.89 1.52 -9.91
C GLU A 70 -11.97 2.70 -10.25
N SER A 71 -10.67 2.60 -9.96
CA SER A 71 -9.72 3.65 -10.29
C SER A 71 -9.54 3.82 -11.80
N MET A 72 -9.53 5.08 -12.23
CA MET A 72 -9.29 5.47 -13.62
C MET A 72 -7.80 5.59 -13.96
N CYS A 73 -6.91 5.49 -12.96
CA CYS A 73 -5.48 5.68 -13.14
C CYS A 73 -4.69 4.62 -12.37
N ASP A 74 -4.27 4.93 -11.14
CA ASP A 74 -3.44 4.06 -10.34
C ASP A 74 -4.27 3.27 -9.30
N PRO A 75 -3.87 2.03 -8.98
CA PRO A 75 -4.54 1.19 -7.99
C PRO A 75 -4.39 1.81 -6.59
N ARG A 76 -5.51 2.01 -5.90
CA ARG A 76 -5.57 2.61 -4.57
C ARG A 76 -5.63 1.53 -3.50
N LEU A 77 -5.20 1.87 -2.29
CA LEU A 77 -5.48 1.06 -1.11
C LEU A 77 -6.99 1.14 -0.80
N ASN A 78 -7.60 0.00 -0.50
CA ASN A 78 -8.98 -0.04 -0.03
C ASN A 78 -9.08 0.41 1.45
N ALA A 79 -10.30 0.47 1.99
CA ALA A 79 -10.53 0.92 3.37
C ALA A 79 -9.75 0.10 4.40
N ARG A 80 -9.76 -1.23 4.29
CA ARG A 80 -9.12 -2.13 5.26
C ARG A 80 -7.60 -2.07 5.18
N GLN A 81 -7.02 -2.10 3.97
CA GLN A 81 -5.60 -1.92 3.72
C GLN A 81 -5.10 -0.56 4.22
N SER A 82 -5.89 0.49 4.07
CA SER A 82 -5.56 1.83 4.58
C SER A 82 -5.43 1.84 6.10
N LEU A 83 -6.33 1.16 6.80
CA LEU A 83 -6.25 1.00 8.26
C LEU A 83 -5.06 0.13 8.67
N ASP A 84 -4.82 -0.99 7.98
CA ASP A 84 -3.67 -1.86 8.24
C ASP A 84 -2.34 -1.08 8.12
N LEU A 85 -2.20 -0.27 7.07
CA LEU A 85 -1.04 0.59 6.87
C LEU A 85 -0.92 1.61 7.99
N ALA A 86 -2.01 2.28 8.37
CA ALA A 86 -2.00 3.28 9.42
C ALA A 86 -1.50 2.71 10.77
N PHE A 87 -1.99 1.54 11.17
CA PHE A 87 -1.53 0.88 12.39
C PHE A 87 -0.07 0.42 12.29
N GLN A 88 0.38 -0.13 11.16
CA GLN A 88 1.79 -0.51 11.02
C GLN A 88 2.72 0.71 11.02
N VAL A 89 2.34 1.83 10.40
CA VAL A 89 3.10 3.09 10.45
C VAL A 89 3.13 3.66 11.87
N ALA A 90 2.03 3.55 12.63
CA ALA A 90 2.02 3.95 14.04
C ALA A 90 3.03 3.16 14.87
N GLU A 91 3.18 1.86 14.63
CA GLU A 91 4.21 1.05 15.30
C GLU A 91 5.63 1.44 14.85
N LEU A 92 5.85 1.79 13.58
CA LEU A 92 7.15 2.30 13.12
C LEU A 92 7.53 3.64 13.76
N LEU A 93 6.56 4.50 14.08
CA LEU A 93 6.80 5.77 14.78
C LEU A 93 7.17 5.57 16.26
N ARG A 94 6.85 4.41 16.85
CA ARG A 94 7.11 4.11 18.27
C ARG A 94 8.45 3.39 18.50
N ALA A 95 9.07 2.86 17.45
CA ALA A 95 10.33 2.12 17.47
C ALA A 95 11.54 3.06 17.50
#